data_AF-A0A8X6UZI8-F1
#
_entry.id   AF-A0A8X6UZI8-F1
#
_cell.length_a   1.000
_cell.length_b   1.000
_cell.length_c   1.000
_cell.angle_alpha   90.00
_cell.angle_beta   90.00
_cell.angle_gamma   90.00
#
_symmetry.space_group_name_H-M   'P 1'
#
loop_
_entity.id
_entity.type
_entity.pdbx_description
1 polymer ?
#
loop_
_entity_poly.entity_id
_entity_poly.type
_entity_poly.pdbx_seq_one_letter_code
_entity_poly.pdbx_strand_id
1 'polypeptide(L)'
;MVEGRSFTLFTDHKPLVYAFKQKEDKCIPRQLQHLDLIGQFTTDIRYLKGSENGVADALSRIHISTINALSVFDFSKMAREQKKDS
;
A
#
# COMPACT_ATOMS: atom_id res chain seq x y z
N MET A 1 13.44 -4.19 2.41
CA MET A 1 12.65 -5.07 3.30
C MET A 1 12.36 -4.31 4.59
N VAL A 2 11.08 -4.18 4.97
CA VAL A 2 10.63 -3.59 6.25
C VAL A 2 10.32 -4.66 7.31
N GLU A 3 10.37 -5.93 6.92
CA GLU A 3 10.19 -7.08 7.82
C GLU A 3 11.18 -7.03 8.98
N GLY A 4 10.68 -7.28 10.20
CA GLY A 4 11.46 -7.22 11.44
C GLY A 4 11.87 -5.82 11.89
N ARG A 5 11.45 -4.74 11.22
CA ARG A 5 11.77 -3.36 11.61
C ARG A 5 10.53 -2.67 12.14
N SER A 6 10.66 -1.99 13.27
CA SER A 6 9.61 -1.10 13.76
C SER A 6 9.54 0.15 12.88
N PHE A 7 8.36 0.48 12.39
CA PHE A 7 8.09 1.70 11.65
C PHE A 7 6.67 2.21 11.90
N THR A 8 6.47 3.49 11.63
CA THR A 8 5.16 4.14 11.70
C THR A 8 4.55 4.22 10.30
N LEU A 9 3.29 3.82 10.16
CA LEU A 9 2.53 3.99 8.94
C LEU A 9 1.79 5.34 8.98
N PHE A 10 2.15 6.26 8.09
CA PHE A 10 1.41 7.52 7.89
C PHE A 10 0.34 7.36 6.82
N THR A 11 -0.87 7.83 7.10
CA THR A 11 -1.99 7.79 6.17
C THR A 11 -2.95 8.96 6.40
N ASP A 12 -3.59 9.44 5.35
CA ASP A 12 -4.71 10.38 5.43
C ASP A 12 -6.07 9.69 5.70
N HIS A 13 -6.08 8.35 5.74
CA HIS A 13 -7.27 7.57 6.02
C HIS A 13 -7.56 7.47 7.52
N LYS A 14 -8.27 8.47 8.06
CA LYS A 14 -8.65 8.54 9.48
C LYS A 14 -9.25 7.26 10.06
N PRO A 15 -10.17 6.52 9.39
CA PRO A 15 -10.71 5.29 9.98
C PRO A 15 -9.64 4.22 10.26
N LEU A 16 -8.58 4.15 9.45
CA LEU A 16 -7.53 3.13 9.61
C LEU A 16 -6.65 3.39 10.86
N VAL A 17 -6.43 4.67 11.20
CA VAL A 17 -5.70 5.08 12.41
C VAL A 17 -6.33 4.53 13.69
N TYR A 18 -7.65 4.37 13.69
CA TYR A 18 -8.40 3.87 14.85
C TYR A 18 -8.83 2.40 14.69
N ALA A 19 -8.54 1.75 13.56
CA ALA A 19 -9.07 0.43 13.26
C ALA A 19 -8.64 -0.63 14.28
N PHE A 20 -7.37 -0.63 14.70
CA PHE A 20 -6.86 -1.54 15.74
C PHE A 20 -7.36 -1.24 17.16
N LYS A 21 -8.06 -0.11 17.37
CA LYS A 21 -8.70 0.24 18.65
C LYS A 21 -10.19 -0.05 18.67
N GLN A 22 -10.78 -0.39 17.51
CA GLN A 22 -12.19 -0.74 17.41
C GLN A 22 -12.40 -2.20 17.80
N LYS A 23 -13.61 -2.52 18.28
CA LYS A 23 -14.01 -3.89 18.52
C LYS A 23 -14.19 -4.61 17.18
N GLU A 24 -13.78 -5.88 17.13
CA GLU A 24 -13.79 -6.70 15.91
C GLU A 24 -15.21 -6.92 15.34
N ASP A 25 -16.23 -6.91 16.20
CA ASP A 25 -17.66 -7.03 15.85
C ASP A 25 -18.17 -5.93 14.91
N LYS A 26 -17.43 -4.82 14.79
CA LYS A 26 -17.74 -3.71 13.86
C LYS A 26 -17.08 -3.85 12.50
N CYS A 27 -16.16 -4.78 12.31
CA CYS A 27 -15.43 -4.98 11.06
C CYS A 27 -16.06 -6.10 10.23
N ILE A 28 -16.22 -5.88 8.93
CA ILE A 28 -16.58 -6.97 8.01
C ILE A 28 -15.40 -7.92 7.81
N PRO A 29 -15.62 -9.21 7.44
CA PRO A 29 -14.55 -10.19 7.32
C PRO A 29 -13.37 -9.76 6.43
N ARG A 30 -13.67 -9.06 5.32
CA ARG A 30 -12.64 -8.51 4.42
C ARG A 30 -11.77 -7.45 5.11
N GLN A 31 -12.38 -6.56 5.91
CA GLN A 31 -11.63 -5.55 6.65
C GLN A 31 -10.73 -6.20 7.70
N LEU A 32 -11.24 -7.20 8.42
CA LEU A 32 -10.46 -8.00 9.36
C LEU A 32 -9.24 -8.63 8.68
N GLN A 33 -9.41 -9.22 7.49
CA GLN A 33 -8.30 -9.83 6.75
C GLN A 33 -7.25 -8.80 6.30
N HIS A 34 -7.68 -7.59 5.90
CA HIS A 34 -6.74 -6.50 5.59
C HIS A 34 -6.03 -5.97 6.84
N LEU A 35 -6.73 -5.86 7.97
CA LEU A 35 -6.12 -5.42 9.23
C LEU A 35 -5.13 -6.44 9.76
N ASP A 36 -5.44 -7.74 9.64
CA ASP A 36 -4.50 -8.81 10.01
C ASP A 36 -3.22 -8.72 9.19
N LEU A 37 -3.33 -8.54 7.87
CA LEU A 37 -2.17 -8.33 6.99
C LEU A 37 -1.36 -7.08 7.38
N ILE A 38 -2.03 -5.95 7.66
CA ILE A 38 -1.32 -4.72 8.08
C ILE A 38 -0.64 -4.93 9.43
N GLY A 39 -1.32 -5.60 10.37
CA GLY A 39 -0.85 -5.86 11.73
C GLY A 39 0.39 -6.76 11.80
N GLN A 40 0.59 -7.64 10.79
CA GLN A 40 1.83 -8.40 10.65
C GLN A 40 3.07 -7.51 10.45
N PHE A 41 2.90 -6.28 9.97
CA PHE A 41 3.99 -5.32 9.78
C PHE A 41 4.03 -4.25 10.86
N THR A 42 2.91 -3.59 11.15
CA THR A 42 2.85 -2.55 12.18
C THR A 42 1.42 -2.27 12.63
N THR A 43 1.29 -1.82 13.87
CA THR A 43 0.05 -1.24 14.44
C THR A 43 0.22 0.24 14.83
N ASP A 44 1.43 0.81 14.70
CA ASP A 44 1.65 2.26 14.87
C ASP A 44 1.24 3.00 13.60
N ILE A 45 -0.03 3.39 13.54
CA ILE A 45 -0.63 4.10 12.41
C ILE A 45 -0.97 5.52 12.85
N ARG A 46 -0.51 6.52 12.09
CA ARG A 46 -0.70 7.94 12.41
C ARG A 46 -1.33 8.68 11.25
N TYR A 47 -2.23 9.60 11.59
CA TYR A 47 -2.86 10.47 10.62
C TYR A 47 -1.85 11.49 10.08
N LEU A 48 -1.77 11.60 8.76
CA LEU A 48 -1.13 12.69 8.04
C LEU A 48 -2.21 13.43 7.24
N LYS A 49 -2.22 14.75 7.26
CA LYS A 49 -3.23 15.49 6.50
C LYS A 49 -3.03 15.22 5.00
N GLY A 50 -4.11 15.02 4.24
CA GLY A 50 -4.02 14.75 2.80
C GLY A 50 -3.20 15.79 2.02
N SER A 51 -3.24 17.07 2.43
CA SER A 51 -2.41 18.13 1.84
C SER A 51 -0.91 17.96 2.07
N GLU A 52 -0.51 17.17 3.07
CA GLU A 52 0.88 16.83 3.41
C GLU A 52 1.26 15.43 2.87
N ASN A 53 0.26 14.63 2.46
CA ASN A 53 0.44 13.28 1.91
C ASN A 53 0.67 13.29 0.38
N GLY A 54 1.25 14.37 -0.16
CA GLY A 54 1.31 14.62 -1.61
C GLY A 54 2.06 13.56 -2.41
N VAL A 55 3.11 12.95 -1.83
CA VAL A 55 3.88 11.89 -2.52
C VAL A 55 3.01 10.64 -2.71
N ALA A 56 2.33 10.18 -1.65
CA ALA A 56 1.48 9.00 -1.73
C ALA A 56 0.25 9.26 -2.61
N ASP A 57 -0.37 10.44 -2.49
CA ASP A 57 -1.49 10.86 -3.34
C ASP A 57 -1.08 10.85 -4.83
N ALA A 58 0.05 11.48 -5.18
CA ALA A 58 0.57 11.48 -6.54
C ALA A 58 0.79 10.05 -7.06
N LEU A 59 1.45 9.19 -6.29
CA LEU A 59 1.71 7.79 -6.69
C LEU A 59 0.42 6.99 -6.84
N SER A 60 -0.58 7.20 -5.97
CA SER A 60 -1.87 6.52 -6.04
C SER A 60 -2.72 6.93 -7.25
N ARG A 61 -2.48 8.13 -7.80
CA ARG A 61 -3.18 8.68 -8.97
C ARG A 61 -2.52 8.34 -10.30
N ILE A 62 -1.33 7.73 -10.30
CA ILE A 62 -0.68 7.32 -11.54
C ILE A 62 -1.52 6.22 -12.19
N HIS A 63 -2.07 6.52 -13.36
CA HIS A 63 -2.82 5.54 -14.15
C HIS A 63 -1.85 4.66 -14.94
N ILE A 64 -2.17 3.36 -15.03
CA ILE A 64 -1.34 2.37 -15.75
C ILE A 64 -1.14 2.78 -17.22
N SER A 65 -2.14 3.42 -17.85
CA SER A 65 -1.98 3.91 -19.23
C SER A 65 -0.91 5.02 -19.34
N THR A 66 -0.72 5.83 -18.30
CA THR A 66 0.32 6.86 -18.24
C THR A 66 1.70 6.23 -18.11
N ILE A 67 1.84 5.15 -17.34
CA ILE A 67 3.09 4.37 -17.24
C ILE A 67 3.43 3.74 -18.60
N ASN A 68 2.45 3.16 -19.27
CA ASN A 68 2.65 2.55 -20.59
C ASN A 68 2.98 3.58 -21.67
N ALA A 69 2.42 4.79 -21.61
CA ALA A 69 2.73 5.88 -22.54
C ALA A 69 4.14 6.48 -22.33
N LEU A 70 4.68 6.37 -21.12
CA LEU A 70 6.05 6.79 -20.77
C LEU A 70 7.12 5.75 -21.15
N SER A 71 6.76 4.65 -21.83
CA SER A 71 7.57 3.44 -22.08
C SER A 71 9.09 3.65 -22.23
N VAL A 72 9.79 3.73 -21.11
CA VAL A 72 11.24 3.49 -20.99
C VAL A 72 11.48 1.97 -20.88
N PHE A 73 10.48 1.21 -20.43
CA PHE A 73 10.56 -0.22 -20.23
C PHE A 73 9.51 -0.95 -21.06
N ASP A 74 9.97 -1.83 -21.96
CA ASP A 74 9.12 -2.77 -22.67
C ASP A 74 8.87 -3.99 -21.77
N PHE A 75 7.76 -3.94 -21.04
CA PHE A 75 7.32 -5.01 -20.15
C PHE A 75 7.11 -6.35 -20.89
N SER A 76 6.75 -6.31 -22.18
CA SER A 76 6.59 -7.52 -22.99
C SER A 76 7.94 -8.18 -23.26
N LYS A 77 8.98 -7.37 -23.49
CA LYS A 77 10.35 -7.85 -23.64
C LYS A 77 10.89 -8.43 -22.33
N MET A 78 10.67 -7.75 -21.20
CA MET A 78 11.12 -8.24 -19.89
C MET A 78 10.47 -9.60 -19.55
N ALA A 79 9.16 -9.75 -19.80
CA ALA A 79 8.45 -11.01 -19.57
C ALA A 79 8.94 -12.17 -20.46
N ARG A 80 9.46 -11.88 -21.66
CA ARG A 80 10.04 -12.89 -22.56
C ARG A 80 11.42 -13.35 -22.10
N GLU A 81 12.26 -12.43 -21.63
CA GLU A 81 13.61 -12.77 -21.14
C GLU A 81 13.53 -13.55 -19.82
N GLN A 82 12.57 -13.23 -18.94
CA GLN A 82 12.38 -13.96 -17.68
C GLN A 82 12.02 -15.45 -17.88
N LYS A 83 11.47 -15.83 -19.03
CA LYS A 83 11.19 -17.24 -19.37
C LYS A 83 12.43 -18.02 -19.84
N LYS A 84 13.52 -17.33 -20.16
CA LYS A 84 14.79 -17.93 -20.60
C LYS A 84 15.77 -18.17 -19.44
N ASP A 85 15.48 -17.65 -18.25
CA ASP A 85 16.26 -17.85 -17.02
C ASP A 85 15.95 -19.19 -16.30
N SER A 86 15.28 -20.12 -16.98
CA SER A 86 15.06 -21.50 -16.49
C SER A 86 16.21 -22.44 -16.84
#